data_AF-A0A1I2MP23-F1
#
_entry.id   AF-A0A1I2MP23-F1
#
_cell.length_a   1.000
_cell.length_b   1.000
_cell.length_c   1.000
_cell.angle_alpha   90.00
_cell.angle_beta   90.00
_cell.angle_gamma   90.00
#
_symmetry.space_group_name_H-M   'P 1'
#
loop_
_entity.id
_entity.type
_entity.pdbx_description
1 polymer ?
#
loop_
_entity_poly.entity_id
_entity_poly.type
_entity_poly.pdbx_seq_one_letter_code
_entity_poly.pdbx_strand_id
1 'polypeptide(L)'
;MRVFPHGNVVNFQASVREMVAADLERLLNRAVKGASALTGTIDADEGKLLLYGRVREVVIDEQADRFAIRFRDMEDAADREAVRSFSRLSISHEAHFDIEDSDRGTVRYSVYYVTFEGEDEEEETFFFAGEKAVSRPLDCVVAFWEQVRDVGRDADFASSGCAAKFRPAGKR
;
A
#
# COMPACT_ATOMS: atom_id res chain seq x y z
N MET A 1 -19.44 -1.85 0.89
CA MET A 1 -18.16 -1.95 1.60
C MET A 1 -17.42 -3.13 1.04
N ARG A 2 -16.45 -2.86 0.18
CA ARG A 2 -15.56 -3.87 -0.37
C ARG A 2 -14.46 -4.17 0.65
N VAL A 3 -14.17 -5.44 0.88
CA VAL A 3 -13.00 -5.89 1.64
C VAL A 3 -11.96 -6.43 0.68
N PHE A 4 -10.69 -6.19 0.98
CA PHE A 4 -9.56 -6.67 0.18
C PHE A 4 -8.39 -6.99 1.12
N PRO A 5 -7.42 -7.84 0.68
CA PRO A 5 -6.28 -8.17 1.49
C PRO A 5 -5.37 -6.96 1.74
N HIS A 6 -4.82 -6.90 2.95
CA HIS A 6 -3.72 -6.03 3.30
C HIS A 6 -2.58 -6.84 3.91
N GLY A 7 -1.49 -6.94 3.18
CA GLY A 7 -0.26 -7.56 3.65
C GLY A 7 0.52 -6.59 4.53
N ASN A 8 0.97 -7.06 5.69
CA ASN A 8 1.79 -6.29 6.60
C ASN A 8 3.06 -7.09 6.90
N VAL A 9 4.23 -6.48 6.65
CA VAL A 9 5.53 -7.10 6.89
C VAL A 9 6.33 -6.22 7.83
N VAL A 10 6.71 -6.76 8.99
CA VAL A 10 7.55 -6.07 9.98
C VAL A 10 8.79 -6.91 10.22
N ASN A 11 9.97 -6.42 9.83
CA ASN A 11 11.24 -7.15 9.96
C ASN A 11 11.12 -8.62 9.52
N PHE A 12 10.63 -8.85 8.29
CA PHE A 12 10.43 -10.18 7.68
C PHE A 12 9.33 -11.05 8.31
N GLN A 13 8.59 -10.54 9.30
CA GLN A 13 7.40 -11.19 9.81
C GLN A 13 6.18 -10.72 9.03
N ALA A 14 5.57 -11.62 8.26
CA ALA A 14 4.40 -11.33 7.44
C ALA A 14 3.09 -11.67 8.17
N SER A 15 2.09 -10.82 7.98
CA SER A 15 0.71 -11.06 8.36
C SER A 15 -0.23 -10.50 7.30
N VAL A 16 -1.44 -11.03 7.21
CA VAL A 16 -2.46 -10.57 6.27
C VAL A 16 -3.73 -10.30 7.05
N ARG A 17 -4.39 -9.17 6.77
CA ARG A 17 -5.68 -8.81 7.37
C ARG A 17 -6.65 -8.30 6.33
N GLU A 18 -7.92 -8.29 6.70
CA GLU A 18 -8.97 -7.57 5.96
C GLU A 18 -8.71 -6.06 6.02
N MET A 19 -8.95 -5.37 4.91
CA MET A 19 -8.89 -3.93 4.78
C MET A 19 -10.12 -3.40 4.05
N VAL A 20 -10.55 -2.19 4.43
CA VAL A 20 -11.65 -1.45 3.82
C VAL A 20 -11.13 -0.09 3.32
N ALA A 21 -11.82 0.53 2.36
CA ALA A 21 -11.36 1.78 1.73
C ALA A 21 -11.09 2.89 2.75
N ALA A 22 -11.99 3.09 3.71
CA ALA A 22 -11.86 4.14 4.70
C ALA A 22 -10.62 3.98 5.60
N ASP A 23 -10.23 2.75 5.91
CA ASP A 23 -9.05 2.46 6.72
C ASP A 23 -7.77 2.57 5.90
N LEU A 24 -7.78 2.14 4.63
CA LEU A 24 -6.66 2.34 3.71
C LEU A 24 -6.42 3.85 3.47
N GLU A 25 -7.47 4.62 3.19
CA GLU A 25 -7.36 6.07 3.01
C GLU A 25 -6.75 6.73 4.25
N ARG A 26 -7.22 6.35 5.45
CA ARG A 26 -6.69 6.88 6.71
C ARG A 26 -5.23 6.48 6.92
N LEU A 27 -4.85 5.26 6.58
CA LEU A 27 -3.48 4.74 6.67
C LEU A 27 -2.54 5.56 5.77
N LEU A 28 -2.87 5.65 4.48
CA LEU A 28 -2.07 6.38 3.50
C LEU A 28 -1.98 7.87 3.84
N ASN A 29 -3.10 8.50 4.20
CA ASN A 29 -3.08 9.91 4.59
C ASN A 29 -2.28 10.17 5.87
N ARG A 30 -2.22 9.22 6.81
CA ARG A 30 -1.34 9.33 7.99
C ARG A 30 0.13 9.26 7.59
N ALA A 31 0.47 8.32 6.70
CA ALA A 31 1.83 8.17 6.19
C ALA A 31 2.32 9.44 5.47
N VAL A 32 1.48 10.06 4.64
CA VAL A 32 1.86 11.25 3.85
C VAL A 32 1.76 12.56 4.62
N LYS A 33 0.99 12.65 5.71
CA LYS A 33 0.95 13.85 6.57
C LYS A 33 2.14 13.93 7.53
N GLY A 34 2.69 12.78 7.93
CA GLY A 34 3.81 12.71 8.86
C GLY A 34 5.17 13.08 8.26
N ALA A 35 5.31 13.03 6.94
CA ALA A 35 6.55 13.32 6.21
C ALA A 35 6.27 13.79 4.79
N SER A 36 7.22 14.50 4.17
CA SER A 36 7.24 14.65 2.70
C SER A 36 7.32 13.24 2.10
N ALA A 37 6.23 12.75 1.51
CA ALA A 37 6.15 11.38 0.98
C ALA A 37 6.28 11.38 -0.53
N LEU A 38 7.19 10.56 -1.06
CA LEU A 38 7.34 10.28 -2.47
C LEU A 38 6.27 9.29 -2.92
N THR A 39 5.80 9.45 -4.15
CA THR A 39 4.99 8.46 -4.85
C THR A 39 5.43 8.29 -6.29
N GLY A 40 5.15 7.11 -6.81
CA GLY A 40 5.36 6.71 -8.18
C GLY A 40 4.82 5.29 -8.36
N THR A 41 5.14 4.68 -9.49
CA THR A 41 4.84 3.27 -9.75
C THR A 41 6.12 2.44 -9.70
N ILE A 42 5.98 1.17 -9.33
CA ILE A 42 7.02 0.16 -9.43
C ILE A 42 6.62 -0.86 -10.51
N ASP A 43 7.49 -1.04 -11.47
CA ASP A 43 7.46 -2.18 -12.39
C ASP A 43 8.19 -3.33 -11.70
N ALA A 44 7.43 -4.37 -11.33
CA ALA A 44 7.94 -5.50 -10.58
C ALA A 44 8.81 -6.44 -11.43
N ASP A 45 8.57 -6.49 -12.74
CA ASP A 45 9.29 -7.38 -13.66
C ASP A 45 10.64 -6.79 -14.07
N GLU A 46 10.69 -5.46 -14.21
CA GLU A 46 11.90 -4.75 -14.62
C GLU A 46 12.66 -4.09 -13.46
N GLY A 47 12.09 -4.08 -12.24
CA GLY A 47 12.66 -3.40 -11.07
C GLY A 47 12.80 -1.88 -11.27
N LYS A 48 12.01 -1.31 -12.17
CA LYS A 48 12.07 0.11 -12.53
C LYS A 48 11.05 0.90 -11.73
N LEU A 49 11.50 2.02 -11.18
CA LEU A 49 10.62 2.99 -10.55
C LEU A 49 10.32 4.12 -11.52
N LEU A 50 9.05 4.47 -11.66
CA LEU A 50 8.63 5.73 -12.27
C LEU A 50 8.20 6.68 -11.17
N LEU A 51 9.07 7.64 -10.83
CA LEU A 51 8.81 8.62 -9.78
C LEU A 51 7.90 9.73 -10.31
N TYR A 52 6.81 10.02 -9.59
CA TYR A 52 5.88 11.08 -9.98
C TYR A 52 6.15 12.37 -9.21
N GLY A 53 6.17 12.28 -7.88
CA GLY A 53 5.96 13.49 -7.08
C GLY A 53 5.98 13.29 -5.58
N ARG A 54 5.68 14.40 -4.90
CA ARG A 54 5.41 14.43 -3.46
C ARG A 54 3.92 14.41 -3.22
N VAL A 55 3.44 13.42 -2.48
CA VAL A 55 2.01 13.25 -2.18
C VAL A 55 1.52 14.37 -1.29
N ARG A 56 0.34 14.90 -1.61
CA ARG A 56 -0.40 15.84 -0.78
C ARG A 56 -1.52 15.13 -0.03
N GLU A 57 -2.25 14.27 -0.72
CA GLU A 57 -3.34 13.48 -0.17
C GLU A 57 -3.68 12.29 -1.05
N VAL A 58 -4.36 11.32 -0.44
CA VAL A 58 -5.01 10.21 -1.14
C VAL A 58 -6.50 10.29 -0.85
N VAL A 59 -7.33 10.10 -1.87
CA VAL A 59 -8.80 10.14 -1.74
C VAL A 59 -9.36 8.86 -2.33
N ILE A 60 -10.17 8.13 -1.55
CA ILE A 60 -10.83 6.90 -1.98
C ILE A 60 -12.35 7.08 -1.88
N ASP A 61 -13.02 7.09 -3.01
CA ASP A 61 -14.48 7.17 -3.11
C ASP A 61 -15.02 5.84 -3.66
N GLU A 62 -15.54 4.98 -2.76
CA GLU A 62 -16.15 3.69 -3.15
C GLU A 62 -17.38 3.89 -4.03
N GLN A 63 -18.15 4.97 -3.86
CA GLN A 63 -19.41 5.17 -4.60
C GLN A 63 -19.15 5.65 -6.02
N ALA A 64 -18.14 6.49 -6.20
CA ALA A 64 -17.69 6.98 -7.49
C ALA A 64 -16.66 6.07 -8.17
N ASP A 65 -16.37 4.90 -7.58
CA ASP A 65 -15.37 3.95 -8.05
C ASP A 65 -13.98 4.58 -8.30
N ARG A 66 -13.50 5.40 -7.36
CA ARG A 66 -12.35 6.28 -7.60
C ARG A 66 -11.30 6.18 -6.49
N PHE A 67 -10.06 5.90 -6.89
CA PHE A 67 -8.87 6.07 -6.07
C PHE A 67 -8.00 7.16 -6.70
N ALA A 68 -7.72 8.23 -5.96
CA ALA A 68 -6.96 9.37 -6.47
C ALA A 68 -5.76 9.68 -5.56
N ILE A 69 -4.59 9.80 -6.18
CA ILE A 69 -3.37 10.30 -5.54
C ILE A 69 -3.12 11.70 -6.07
N ARG A 70 -3.19 12.70 -5.18
CA ARG A 70 -2.84 14.08 -5.53
C ARG A 70 -1.41 14.34 -5.09
N PHE A 71 -0.59 14.79 -6.03
CA PHE A 71 0.84 14.99 -5.79
C PHE A 71 1.34 16.24 -6.49
N ARG A 72 2.46 16.76 -5.98
CA ARG A 72 3.22 17.81 -6.63
C ARG A 72 4.35 17.16 -7.43
N ASP A 73 4.33 17.39 -8.74
CA ASP A 73 5.30 16.85 -9.68
C ASP A 73 6.74 17.23 -9.30
N MET A 74 7.71 16.34 -9.52
CA MET A 74 9.11 16.59 -9.18
C MET A 74 9.81 17.53 -10.16
N GLU A 75 9.39 17.58 -11.42
CA GLU A 75 10.07 18.31 -12.49
C GLU A 75 9.59 19.75 -12.61
N ASP A 76 8.26 19.94 -12.72
CA ASP A 76 7.66 21.25 -12.98
C ASP A 76 6.95 21.85 -11.76
N ALA A 77 6.90 21.10 -10.65
CA ALA A 77 6.24 21.47 -9.41
C ALA A 77 4.74 21.81 -9.55
N ALA A 78 4.09 21.35 -10.62
CA ALA A 78 2.65 21.45 -10.82
C ALA A 78 1.91 20.44 -9.94
N ASP A 79 0.70 20.80 -9.51
CA ASP A 79 -0.20 19.86 -8.86
C ASP A 79 -0.82 18.94 -9.92
N ARG A 80 -0.70 17.62 -9.72
CA ARG A 80 -1.20 16.57 -10.61
C ARG A 80 -1.98 15.54 -9.82
N GLU A 81 -2.75 14.73 -10.54
CA GLU A 81 -3.55 13.66 -9.97
C GLU A 81 -3.38 12.38 -10.78
N ALA A 82 -3.08 11.27 -10.11
CA ALA A 82 -3.17 9.93 -10.68
C ALA A 82 -4.47 9.29 -10.19
N VAL A 83 -5.29 8.81 -11.13
CA VAL A 83 -6.62 8.24 -10.84
C VAL A 83 -6.71 6.81 -11.33
N ARG A 84 -7.20 5.92 -10.49
CA ARG A 84 -7.55 4.53 -10.82
C ARG A 84 -8.95 4.21 -10.35
N SER A 85 -9.54 3.20 -10.98
CA SER A 85 -10.80 2.61 -10.53
C SER A 85 -10.56 1.91 -9.19
N PHE A 86 -11.38 2.21 -8.18
CA PHE A 86 -11.25 1.56 -6.87
C PHE A 86 -11.60 0.07 -6.96
N SER A 87 -12.51 -0.32 -7.84
CA SER A 87 -12.90 -1.71 -8.06
C SER A 87 -11.75 -2.59 -8.56
N ARG A 88 -10.75 -1.99 -9.22
CA ARG A 88 -9.52 -2.65 -9.67
C ARG A 88 -8.43 -2.77 -8.60
N LEU A 89 -8.58 -2.15 -7.43
CA LEU A 89 -7.60 -2.29 -6.35
C LEU A 89 -7.56 -3.77 -5.90
N SER A 90 -6.46 -4.48 -6.08
CA SER A 90 -6.38 -5.91 -5.74
C SER A 90 -5.91 -6.12 -4.31
N ILE A 91 -4.81 -5.47 -3.95
CA ILE A 91 -4.14 -5.64 -2.66
C ILE A 91 -3.44 -4.36 -2.24
N SER A 92 -3.24 -4.21 -0.93
CA SER A 92 -2.33 -3.19 -0.40
C SER A 92 -1.30 -3.83 0.51
N HIS A 93 -0.13 -3.22 0.62
CA HIS A 93 0.93 -3.68 1.52
C HIS A 93 1.45 -2.55 2.39
N GLU A 94 1.92 -2.93 3.56
CA GLU A 94 2.67 -2.08 4.48
C GLU A 94 3.94 -2.81 4.90
N ALA A 95 5.09 -2.24 4.56
CA ALA A 95 6.41 -2.79 4.82
C ALA A 95 7.14 -1.92 5.86
N HIS A 96 7.62 -2.53 6.93
CA HIS A 96 8.34 -1.89 8.03
C HIS A 96 9.65 -2.63 8.31
N PHE A 97 10.77 -2.03 7.96
CA PHE A 97 12.08 -2.62 8.24
C PHE A 97 12.94 -1.66 9.05
N ASP A 98 13.67 -2.21 10.01
CA ASP A 98 14.79 -1.55 10.62
C ASP A 98 15.97 -1.61 9.63
N ILE A 99 16.41 -0.45 9.14
CA ILE A 99 17.52 -0.35 8.19
C ILE A 99 18.70 0.38 8.82
N GLU A 100 19.90 0.02 8.41
CA GLU A 100 21.11 0.75 8.77
C GLU A 100 21.33 1.89 7.76
N ASP A 101 21.11 3.12 8.23
CA ASP A 101 21.31 4.33 7.45
C ASP A 101 22.66 4.97 7.78
N SER A 102 23.43 5.33 6.76
CA SER A 102 24.79 5.86 6.93
C SER A 102 24.85 7.14 7.76
N ASP A 103 23.79 7.95 7.71
CA ASP A 103 23.77 9.28 8.30
C ASP A 103 23.00 9.31 9.62
N ARG A 104 22.12 8.33 9.85
CA ARG A 104 21.16 8.31 10.96
C ARG A 104 21.27 7.08 11.86
N GLY A 105 22.11 6.11 11.51
CA GLY A 105 22.19 4.83 12.19
C GLY A 105 20.98 3.95 11.92
N THR A 106 20.61 3.07 12.85
CA THR A 106 19.46 2.19 12.67
C THR A 106 18.14 2.97 12.78
N VAL A 107 17.35 2.98 11.71
CA VAL A 107 16.05 3.64 11.65
C VAL A 107 14.96 2.68 11.19
N ARG A 108 13.78 2.77 11.81
CA ARG A 108 12.58 2.09 11.31
C ARG A 108 12.04 2.88 10.13
N TYR A 109 12.04 2.28 8.95
CA TYR A 109 11.52 2.89 7.73
C TYR A 109 10.33 2.11 7.18
N SER A 110 9.34 2.85 6.68
CA SER A 110 8.07 2.32 6.22
C SER A 110 7.82 2.67 4.76
N VAL A 111 7.35 1.70 3.99
CA VAL A 111 6.85 1.90 2.61
C VAL A 111 5.49 1.25 2.49
N TYR A 112 4.56 1.95 1.87
CA TYR A 112 3.21 1.44 1.59
C TYR A 112 3.06 1.21 0.10
N TYR A 113 2.37 0.14 -0.27
CA TYR A 113 2.12 -0.22 -1.66
C TYR A 113 0.61 -0.41 -1.87
N VAL A 114 0.13 -0.03 -3.05
CA VAL A 114 -1.24 -0.27 -3.48
C VAL A 114 -1.21 -0.77 -4.90
N THR A 115 -1.68 -1.99 -5.11
CA THR A 115 -1.68 -2.68 -6.40
C THR A 115 -3.07 -2.67 -7.00
N PHE A 116 -3.14 -2.39 -8.30
CA PHE A 116 -4.34 -2.43 -9.11
C PHE A 116 -4.17 -3.47 -10.21
N GLU A 117 -5.23 -4.21 -10.48
CA GLU A 117 -5.36 -5.00 -11.69
C GLU A 117 -5.49 -4.07 -12.91
N GLY A 118 -4.67 -4.29 -13.93
CA GLY A 118 -4.77 -3.63 -15.23
C GLY A 118 -5.79 -4.30 -16.15
N GLU A 119 -5.89 -3.81 -17.38
CA GLU A 119 -6.87 -4.31 -18.36
C GLU A 119 -6.44 -5.64 -18.99
N ASP A 120 -5.13 -5.86 -19.11
CA ASP A 120 -4.51 -7.02 -19.77
C ASP A 120 -3.82 -7.96 -18.77
N GLU A 121 -4.35 -8.09 -17.55
CA GLU A 121 -3.74 -8.83 -16.42
C GLU A 121 -2.40 -8.27 -15.93
N GLU A 122 -1.90 -7.19 -16.52
CA GLU A 122 -0.75 -6.44 -16.02
C GLU A 122 -1.11 -5.70 -14.73
N GLU A 123 -0.30 -5.80 -13.70
CA GLU A 123 -0.53 -5.09 -12.45
C GLU A 123 0.21 -3.75 -12.41
N GLU A 124 -0.43 -2.75 -11.84
CA GLU A 124 0.22 -1.48 -11.55
C GLU A 124 0.27 -1.28 -10.04
N THR A 125 1.47 -1.09 -9.50
CA THR A 125 1.68 -0.88 -8.07
C THR A 125 2.20 0.52 -7.80
N PHE A 126 1.44 1.28 -7.01
CA PHE A 126 1.87 2.56 -6.46
C PHE A 126 2.63 2.36 -5.17
N PHE A 127 3.68 3.16 -4.95
CA PHE A 127 4.38 3.23 -3.66
C PHE A 127 4.16 4.58 -2.97
N PHE A 128 4.30 4.57 -1.64
CA PHE A 128 4.31 5.75 -0.77
C PHE A 128 5.44 5.62 0.25
N ALA A 129 6.41 6.53 0.18
CA ALA A 129 7.67 6.39 0.92
C ALA A 129 8.15 7.73 1.49
N GLY A 130 8.59 7.78 2.75
CA GLY A 130 9.05 9.02 3.37
C GLY A 130 10.38 9.53 2.80
N GLU A 131 10.35 10.66 2.08
CA GLU A 131 11.50 11.23 1.35
C GLU A 131 12.74 11.48 2.23
N LYS A 132 12.53 11.90 3.48
CA LYS A 132 13.60 12.42 4.36
C LYS A 132 13.88 11.53 5.58
N ALA A 133 13.23 10.38 5.67
CA ALA A 133 13.41 9.49 6.82
C ALA A 133 14.73 8.71 6.74
N VAL A 134 15.25 8.50 5.54
CA VAL A 134 16.46 7.73 5.20
C VAL A 134 17.21 8.44 4.07
N SER A 135 18.49 8.14 3.89
CA SER A 135 19.34 8.76 2.87
C SER A 135 19.08 8.22 1.47
N ARG A 136 18.59 6.99 1.35
CA ARG A 136 18.25 6.35 0.06
C ARG A 136 16.83 5.76 0.07
N PRO A 137 15.79 6.60 0.03
CA PRO A 137 14.40 6.14 0.16
C PRO A 137 13.95 5.24 -1.00
N LEU A 138 14.39 5.52 -2.24
CA LEU A 138 13.97 4.77 -3.43
C LEU A 138 14.61 3.37 -3.48
N ASP A 139 15.86 3.21 -3.04
CA ASP A 139 16.48 1.90 -2.86
C ASP A 139 15.65 1.02 -1.92
N CYS A 140 15.16 1.60 -0.82
CA CYS A 140 14.33 0.90 0.14
C CYS A 140 12.98 0.50 -0.48
N VAL A 141 12.38 1.34 -1.32
CA VAL A 141 11.13 1.02 -2.03
C VAL A 141 11.29 -0.25 -2.87
N VAL A 142 12.37 -0.37 -3.65
CA VAL A 142 12.62 -1.56 -4.48
C VAL A 142 12.92 -2.77 -3.59
N ALA A 143 13.84 -2.61 -2.64
CA ALA A 143 14.26 -3.73 -1.78
C ALA A 143 13.11 -4.28 -0.93
N PHE A 144 12.23 -3.42 -0.42
CA PHE A 144 11.08 -3.86 0.39
C PHE A 144 10.02 -4.52 -0.48
N TRP A 145 9.81 -4.05 -1.72
CA TRP A 145 8.84 -4.64 -2.63
C TRP A 145 9.13 -6.13 -2.89
N GLU A 146 10.40 -6.47 -3.14
CA GLU A 146 10.85 -7.87 -3.31
C GLU A 146 10.52 -8.77 -2.11
N GLN A 147 10.37 -8.19 -0.91
CA GLN A 147 10.03 -8.93 0.30
C GLN A 147 8.53 -9.05 0.55
N VAL A 148 7.73 -8.13 0.00
CA VAL A 148 6.30 -8.02 0.37
C VAL A 148 5.34 -8.34 -0.77
N ARG A 149 5.79 -8.31 -2.04
CA ARG A 149 4.91 -8.39 -3.21
C ARG A 149 4.00 -9.61 -3.21
N ASP A 150 4.46 -10.74 -2.71
CA ASP A 150 3.71 -12.01 -2.70
C ASP A 150 2.83 -12.19 -1.45
N VAL A 151 2.98 -11.35 -0.43
CA VAL A 151 2.28 -11.50 0.85
C VAL A 151 0.79 -11.21 0.69
N GLY A 152 -0.05 -12.20 0.95
CA GLY A 152 -1.51 -12.06 0.96
C GLY A 152 -2.18 -12.12 -0.41
N ARG A 153 -1.44 -12.46 -1.47
CA ARG A 153 -2.02 -12.70 -2.81
C ARG A 153 -2.87 -13.96 -2.89
N ASP A 154 -2.61 -14.92 -2.01
CA ASP A 154 -3.36 -16.16 -1.85
C ASP A 154 -4.54 -16.04 -0.86
N ALA A 155 -4.69 -14.87 -0.23
CA ALA A 155 -5.75 -14.62 0.73
C ALA A 155 -7.01 -14.08 0.03
N ASP A 156 -8.05 -14.92 -0.01
CA ASP A 156 -9.39 -14.48 -0.41
C ASP A 156 -10.27 -14.30 0.84
N PHE A 157 -10.67 -13.05 1.07
CA PHE A 157 -11.63 -12.70 2.11
C PHE A 157 -13.04 -12.78 1.53
N ALA A 158 -13.45 -13.99 1.16
CA ALA A 158 -14.83 -14.26 0.81
C ALA A 158 -15.72 -13.94 2.02
N SER A 159 -16.67 -13.03 1.82
CA SER A 159 -17.64 -12.58 2.83
C SER A 159 -18.65 -13.65 3.30
N SER A 160 -18.34 -14.94 3.17
CA SER A 160 -19.06 -16.02 3.83
C SER A 160 -18.60 -16.09 5.30
N GLY A 161 -19.19 -15.23 6.13
CA GLY A 161 -19.00 -15.25 7.56
C GLY A 161 -19.14 -16.66 8.12
N CYS A 162 -18.20 -17.05 8.98
CA CYS A 162 -18.23 -18.30 9.70
C CYS A 162 -19.47 -18.29 10.62
N ALA A 163 -20.60 -18.78 10.12
CA ALA A 163 -21.78 -19.08 10.94
C ALA A 163 -21.46 -20.33 11.75
N ALA A 164 -20.63 -20.19 12.78
CA ALA A 164 -20.54 -21.15 13.86
C ALA A 164 -21.93 -21.22 14.50
N LYS A 165 -22.77 -22.14 14.03
CA LYS A 165 -24.04 -22.45 14.64
C LYS A 165 -23.74 -22.98 16.04
N PHE A 166 -23.77 -22.09 17.02
CA PHE A 166 -23.75 -22.46 18.43
C PHE A 166 -24.96 -23.37 18.67
N ARG A 167 -24.73 -24.68 18.78
CA ARG A 167 -25.73 -25.64 19.24
C ARG A 167 -25.69 -25.62 20.76
N PRO A 168 -26.69 -25.09 21.48
CA PRO A 168 -26.75 -25.28 22.91
C PRO A 168 -26.89 -26.77 23.19
N ALA A 169 -26.00 -27.30 24.03
CA ALA A 169 -26.07 -28.68 24.49
C ALA A 169 -27.42 -28.91 25.18
N GLY A 170 -28.21 -29.83 24.62
CA GLY A 170 -29.47 -30.27 25.23
C GLY A 170 -29.20 -30.83 26.62
N LYS A 171 -29.98 -30.35 27.59
CA LYS A 171 -30.00 -30.87 28.97
C LYS A 171 -30.37 -32.35 28.95
N ARG A 172 -29.60 -33.16 29.70
CA ARG A 172 -29.98 -34.52 30.10
C ARG A 172 -31.09 -34.46 31.14
#